data_AF-A0A1S1YV41-F1
#
_entry.id   AF-A0A1S1YV41-F1
#
_cell.length_a   1.000
_cell.length_b   1.000
_cell.length_c   1.000
_cell.angle_alpha   90.00
_cell.angle_beta   90.00
_cell.angle_gamma   90.00
#
_symmetry.space_group_name_H-M   'P 1'
#
loop_
_entity.id
_entity.type
_entity.pdbx_description
1 polymer ?
#
loop_
_entity_poly.entity_id
_entity_poly.type
_entity_poly.pdbx_seq_one_letter_code
_entity_poly.pdbx_strand_id
1 'polypeptide(L)'
;MTKSTPDIRLNPIKIKNQKFIKLSFPMTDGMKKLVKTLPEVKWSKELECIFIPNSYKSIQNVFTTFKGIAWVDTKMVFQSNSKEELSKKEVDSYETLYKKIKAQYPNTLKIGQYNLLHWLKS
;
A
#
# COMPACT_ATOMS: atom_id res chain seq x y z
N MET A 1 5.22 13.58 -22.00
CA MET A 1 5.58 12.48 -21.07
C MET A 1 4.29 11.83 -20.58
N THR A 2 3.93 10.67 -21.12
CA THR A 2 2.77 9.90 -20.64
C THR A 2 3.04 9.46 -19.19
N LYS A 3 2.16 9.83 -18.25
CA LYS A 3 2.26 9.35 -16.86
C LYS A 3 2.09 7.83 -16.90
N SER A 4 3.15 7.07 -16.61
CA SER A 4 3.03 5.63 -16.34
C SER A 4 2.09 5.46 -15.14
N THR A 5 0.92 4.87 -15.37
CA THR A 5 -0.03 4.58 -14.31
C THR A 5 0.53 3.47 -13.42
N PRO A 6 0.34 3.53 -12.09
CA PRO A 6 0.75 2.43 -11.22
C PRO A 6 -0.07 1.17 -11.54
N ASP A 7 0.60 0.02 -11.56
CA ASP A 7 -0.02 -1.28 -11.83
C ASP A 7 -0.90 -1.77 -10.68
N ILE A 8 -0.63 -1.33 -9.45
CA ILE A 8 -1.45 -1.59 -8.27
C ILE A 8 -1.54 -0.35 -7.38
N ARG A 9 -2.73 -0.05 -6.88
CA ARG A 9 -2.99 1.04 -5.92
C ARG A 9 -3.58 0.50 -4.64
N LEU A 10 -3.05 0.98 -3.52
CA LEU A 10 -3.54 0.70 -2.18
C LEU A 10 -4.47 1.84 -1.76
N ASN A 11 -5.74 1.51 -1.54
CA ASN A 11 -6.76 2.46 -1.13
C ASN A 11 -7.27 2.09 0.27
N PRO A 12 -7.28 3.03 1.23
CA PRO A 12 -7.87 2.78 2.53
C PRO A 12 -9.38 2.59 2.40
N ILE A 13 -9.92 1.59 3.09
CA ILE A 13 -11.36 1.34 3.21
C ILE A 13 -11.72 1.04 4.67
N LYS A 14 -13.00 1.17 5.01
CA LYS A 14 -13.53 0.78 6.33
C LYS A 14 -14.59 -0.29 6.13
N ILE A 15 -14.47 -1.40 6.86
CA ILE A 15 -15.47 -2.47 6.91
C ILE A 15 -15.79 -2.69 8.39
N LYS A 16 -17.06 -2.57 8.79
CA LYS A 16 -17.49 -2.68 10.20
C LYS A 16 -16.65 -1.83 11.17
N ASN A 17 -16.41 -0.58 10.78
CA ASN A 17 -15.58 0.39 11.51
C ASN A 17 -14.09 0.03 11.69
N GLN A 18 -13.60 -1.04 11.08
CA GLN A 18 -12.19 -1.42 11.07
C GLN A 18 -11.54 -1.01 9.75
N LYS A 19 -10.30 -0.49 9.81
CA LYS A 19 -9.53 -0.06 8.64
C LYS A 19 -8.92 -1.26 7.90
N PHE A 20 -9.09 -1.29 6.58
CA PHE A 20 -8.46 -2.24 5.67
C PHE A 20 -7.86 -1.48 4.47
N ILE A 21 -7.11 -2.20 3.64
CA ILE A 21 -6.54 -1.69 2.41
C ILE A 21 -7.14 -2.46 1.24
N LYS A 22 -7.89 -1.77 0.38
CA LYS A 22 -8.33 -2.26 -0.92
C LYS A 22 -7.16 -2.28 -1.91
N LEU A 23 -7.02 -3.38 -2.63
CA LEU A 23 -6.08 -3.54 -3.73
C LEU A 23 -6.82 -3.24 -5.05
N SER A 24 -6.42 -2.17 -5.74
CA SER A 24 -6.94 -1.83 -7.07
C SER A 24 -5.87 -2.09 -8.12
N PHE A 25 -6.13 -3.02 -9.06
CA PHE A 25 -5.17 -3.47 -10.07
C PHE A 25 -5.92 -3.97 -11.32
N PRO A 26 -5.25 -4.09 -12.49
CA PRO A 26 -5.84 -4.69 -13.68
C PRO A 26 -6.20 -6.17 -13.45
N MET A 27 -7.41 -6.58 -13.80
CA MET A 27 -7.92 -7.96 -13.59
C MET A 27 -7.35 -8.99 -14.58
N THR A 28 -6.06 -8.89 -14.92
CA THR A 28 -5.33 -9.87 -15.73
C THR A 28 -5.01 -11.12 -14.92
N ASP A 29 -4.84 -12.26 -15.59
CA ASP A 29 -4.61 -13.54 -14.91
C ASP A 29 -3.29 -13.57 -14.12
N GLY A 30 -2.25 -12.88 -14.63
CA GLY A 30 -0.98 -12.70 -13.92
C GLY A 30 -1.16 -11.97 -12.59
N MET A 31 -1.87 -10.83 -12.60
CA MET A 31 -2.13 -10.05 -11.39
C MET A 31 -3.03 -10.80 -10.41
N LYS A 32 -4.09 -11.46 -10.91
CA LYS A 32 -4.96 -12.30 -10.06
C LYS A 32 -4.18 -13.41 -9.36
N LYS A 33 -3.28 -14.09 -10.07
CA LYS A 33 -2.42 -15.15 -9.48
C LYS A 33 -1.50 -14.56 -8.42
N LEU A 34 -0.84 -13.43 -8.70
CA LEU A 34 0.05 -12.77 -7.73
C LEU A 34 -0.69 -12.30 -6.48
N VAL A 35 -1.84 -11.65 -6.64
CA VAL A 35 -2.64 -11.17 -5.50
C VAL A 35 -3.09 -12.32 -4.60
N LYS A 36 -3.40 -13.49 -5.16
CA LYS A 36 -3.74 -14.69 -4.38
C LYS A 36 -2.59 -15.23 -3.53
N THR A 37 -1.34 -14.87 -3.83
CA THR A 37 -0.18 -15.25 -3.01
C THR A 37 0.02 -14.36 -1.78
N LEU A 38 -0.68 -13.22 -1.71
CA LEU A 38 -0.59 -12.34 -0.55
C LEU A 38 -1.21 -13.00 0.67
N PRO A 39 -0.55 -12.95 1.84
CA PRO A 39 -1.14 -13.41 3.07
C PRO A 39 -2.33 -12.53 3.46
N GLU A 40 -3.32 -13.15 4.09
CA GLU A 40 -4.51 -12.47 4.65
C GLU A 40 -5.36 -11.71 3.62
N VAL A 41 -5.19 -12.02 2.33
CA VAL A 41 -6.02 -11.46 1.25
C VAL A 41 -7.45 -12.00 1.34
N LYS A 42 -8.43 -11.09 1.27
CA LYS A 42 -9.86 -11.42 1.35
C LYS A 42 -10.63 -10.73 0.23
N TRP A 43 -11.69 -11.38 -0.23
CA TRP A 43 -12.68 -10.79 -1.12
C TRP A 43 -13.84 -10.24 -0.29
N SER A 44 -14.18 -8.97 -0.49
CA SER A 44 -15.42 -8.38 0.00
C SER A 44 -16.48 -8.49 -1.09
N LYS A 45 -17.55 -9.25 -0.82
CA LYS A 45 -18.71 -9.29 -1.73
C LYS A 45 -19.46 -7.96 -1.75
N GLU A 46 -19.58 -7.31 -0.60
CA GLU A 46 -20.31 -6.04 -0.43
C GLU A 46 -19.63 -4.87 -1.15
N LEU A 47 -18.30 -4.81 -1.11
CA LEU A 47 -17.51 -3.74 -1.73
C LEU A 47 -16.89 -4.16 -3.08
N GLU A 48 -17.23 -5.36 -3.55
CA GLU A 48 -16.71 -6.00 -4.77
C GLU A 48 -15.20 -5.78 -4.97
N CYS A 49 -14.41 -6.05 -3.93
CA CYS A 49 -12.99 -5.78 -3.96
C CYS A 49 -12.16 -6.75 -3.15
N ILE A 50 -10.88 -6.83 -3.52
CA ILE A 50 -9.87 -7.50 -2.73
C ILE A 50 -9.32 -6.52 -1.69
N PHE A 51 -9.21 -6.98 -0.46
CA PHE A 51 -8.66 -6.21 0.64
C PHE A 51 -7.72 -7.03 1.52
N ILE A 52 -6.84 -6.33 2.22
CA ILE A 52 -5.90 -6.85 3.23
C ILE A 52 -6.01 -6.03 4.52
N PRO A 53 -5.58 -6.55 5.68
CA PRO A 53 -5.51 -5.76 6.91
C PRO A 53 -4.65 -4.50 6.73
N ASN A 54 -5.08 -3.36 7.29
CA ASN A 54 -4.25 -2.15 7.32
C ASN A 54 -3.15 -2.30 8.38
N SER A 55 -2.05 -2.94 8.01
CA SER A 55 -0.89 -3.14 8.89
C SER A 55 0.42 -2.94 8.13
N TYR A 56 1.49 -2.62 8.87
CA TYR A 56 2.86 -2.56 8.33
C TYR A 56 3.24 -3.86 7.61
N LYS A 57 2.93 -5.02 8.22
CA LYS A 57 3.27 -6.33 7.67
C LYS A 57 2.56 -6.58 6.35
N SER A 58 1.27 -6.25 6.27
CA SER A 58 0.47 -6.37 5.04
C SER A 58 1.06 -5.56 3.90
N ILE A 59 1.44 -4.30 4.16
CA ILE A 59 2.03 -3.42 3.15
C ILE A 59 3.42 -3.93 2.73
N GLN A 60 4.24 -4.39 3.68
CA GLN A 60 5.53 -5.00 3.36
C GLN A 60 5.37 -6.25 2.47
N ASN A 61 4.36 -7.08 2.73
CA ASN A 61 4.08 -8.26 1.91
C ASN A 61 3.70 -7.85 0.48
N VAL A 62 2.88 -6.80 0.30
CA VAL A 62 2.57 -6.24 -1.02
C VAL A 62 3.85 -5.84 -1.76
N PHE A 63 4.73 -5.05 -1.12
CA PHE A 63 5.99 -4.65 -1.76
C PHE A 63 6.89 -5.85 -2.10
N THR A 64 6.86 -6.90 -1.29
CA THR A 64 7.65 -8.12 -1.53
C THR A 64 7.09 -8.91 -2.70
N THR A 65 5.78 -9.13 -2.75
CA THR A 65 5.11 -9.91 -3.80
C THR A 65 5.20 -9.25 -5.18
N PHE A 66 5.09 -7.92 -5.25
CA PHE A 66 5.14 -7.19 -6.52
C PHE A 66 6.54 -6.69 -6.90
N LYS A 67 7.57 -7.05 -6.12
CA LYS A 67 8.95 -6.64 -6.34
C LYS A 67 9.41 -7.03 -7.75
N GLY A 68 9.83 -6.04 -8.53
CA GLY A 68 10.34 -6.25 -9.89
C GLY A 68 9.26 -6.63 -10.92
N ILE A 69 7.99 -6.67 -10.51
CA ILE A 69 6.86 -7.07 -11.36
C ILE A 69 5.91 -5.90 -11.62
N ALA A 70 5.60 -5.10 -10.59
CA ALA A 70 4.57 -4.05 -10.67
C ALA A 70 4.92 -2.83 -9.82
N TRP A 71 4.44 -1.67 -10.26
CA TRP A 71 4.49 -0.43 -9.48
C TRP A 71 3.35 -0.33 -8.48
N VAL A 72 3.69 -0.15 -7.20
CA VAL A 72 2.74 -0.03 -6.08
C VAL A 72 2.55 1.43 -5.66
N ASP A 73 1.32 1.95 -5.76
CA ASP A 73 0.93 3.26 -5.23
C ASP A 73 0.32 3.13 -3.84
N THR A 74 0.95 3.77 -2.86
CA THR A 74 0.55 3.74 -1.44
C THR A 74 0.12 5.11 -0.93
N LYS A 75 -0.04 6.10 -1.82
CA LYS A 75 -0.29 7.50 -1.45
C LYS A 75 -1.48 7.65 -0.51
N MET A 76 -2.62 7.05 -0.87
CA MET A 76 -3.86 7.21 -0.11
C MET A 76 -3.80 6.54 1.27
N VAL A 77 -3.13 5.38 1.38
CA VAL A 77 -2.96 4.70 2.68
C VAL A 77 -2.18 5.59 3.65
N PHE A 78 -1.05 6.13 3.20
CA PHE A 78 -0.22 7.00 4.05
C PHE A 78 -0.88 8.34 4.39
N GLN A 79 -1.72 8.88 3.51
CA GLN A 79 -2.49 10.08 3.81
C GLN A 79 -3.65 9.82 4.79
N SER A 80 -4.26 8.63 4.74
CA SER A 80 -5.39 8.26 5.62
C SER A 80 -5.01 7.78 7.01
N ASN A 81 -3.74 7.46 7.22
CA ASN A 81 -3.20 7.14 8.52
C ASN A 81 -2.57 8.42 9.07
N SER A 82 -3.37 9.31 9.68
CA SER A 82 -2.83 10.45 10.40
C SER A 82 -1.95 9.96 11.56
N LYS A 83 -0.87 10.68 11.89
CA LYS A 83 -0.01 10.34 13.03
C LYS A 83 -0.81 10.23 14.34
N GLU A 84 -1.88 11.02 14.45
CA GLU A 84 -2.78 11.08 15.60
C GLU A 84 -3.59 9.79 15.81
N GLU A 85 -3.92 9.09 14.73
CA GLU A 85 -4.71 7.85 14.78
C GLU A 85 -3.83 6.59 14.87
N LEU A 86 -2.51 6.74 14.72
CA LEU A 86 -1.54 5.65 14.80
C LEU A 86 -0.93 5.59 16.19
N SER A 87 -0.77 4.39 16.72
CA SER A 87 0.08 4.19 17.89
C SER A 87 1.54 4.54 17.55
N LYS A 88 2.33 4.93 18.55
CA LYS A 88 3.76 5.22 18.39
C LYS A 88 4.51 4.07 17.69
N LYS A 89 4.15 2.83 18.03
CA LYS A 89 4.70 1.60 17.41
C LYS A 89 4.38 1.50 15.91
N GLU A 90 3.19 1.92 15.50
CA GLU A 90 2.80 1.94 14.08
C GLU A 90 3.53 3.04 13.31
N VAL A 91 3.66 4.23 13.90
CA VAL A 91 4.45 5.35 13.33
C VAL A 91 5.89 4.89 13.08
N ASP A 92 6.58 4.36 14.10
CA ASP A 92 7.96 3.86 13.99
C ASP A 92 8.09 2.77 12.92
N SER A 93 7.09 1.88 12.83
CA SER A 93 7.02 0.84 11.81
C SER A 93 6.90 1.45 10.41
N TYR A 94 5.98 2.39 10.18
CA TYR A 94 5.78 3.04 8.88
C TYR A 94 7.01 3.83 8.42
N GLU A 95 7.65 4.57 9.33
CA GLU A 95 8.89 5.29 9.02
C GLU A 95 10.01 4.33 8.62
N THR A 96 10.14 3.22 9.35
CA THR A 96 11.11 2.17 9.03
C THR A 96 10.82 1.53 7.67
N LEU A 97 9.54 1.30 7.34
CA LEU A 97 9.13 0.77 6.04
C LEU A 97 9.60 1.68 4.92
N TYR A 98 9.28 2.96 5.06
CA TYR A 98 9.57 3.95 4.04
C TYR A 98 11.07 4.10 3.81
N LYS A 99 11.86 4.18 4.89
CA LYS A 99 13.33 4.26 4.81
C LYS A 99 13.90 3.04 4.06
N LYS A 100 13.43 1.82 4.39
CA LYS A 100 13.85 0.58 3.71
C LYS A 100 13.48 0.57 2.23
N ILE A 101 12.24 0.91 1.89
CA ILE A 101 11.78 0.93 0.50
C ILE A 101 12.51 2.01 -0.30
N LYS A 102 12.74 3.20 0.29
CA LYS A 102 13.48 4.29 -0.36
C LYS A 102 14.93 3.92 -0.64
N ALA A 103 15.61 3.26 0.30
CA ALA A 103 16.97 2.78 0.11
C ALA A 103 17.04 1.69 -0.97
N GLN A 104 16.06 0.78 -0.99
CA GLN A 104 16.04 -0.35 -1.92
C GLN A 104 15.59 0.04 -3.33
N TYR A 105 14.74 1.07 -3.47
CA TYR A 105 14.18 1.50 -4.75
C TYR A 105 14.17 3.04 -4.91
N PRO A 106 15.33 3.67 -5.12
CA PRO A 106 15.46 5.13 -5.16
C PRO A 106 14.66 5.80 -6.29
N ASN A 107 14.42 5.09 -7.40
CA ASN A 107 13.86 5.66 -8.64
C ASN A 107 12.40 5.25 -8.97
N THR A 108 11.79 4.32 -8.23
CA THR A 108 10.40 3.83 -8.51
C THR A 108 9.33 4.51 -7.66
N LEU A 109 9.72 5.32 -6.67
CA LEU A 109 8.81 6.01 -5.75
C LEU A 109 8.40 7.40 -6.28
N LYS A 110 8.08 7.54 -7.57
CA LYS A 110 7.83 8.86 -8.19
C LYS A 110 6.60 9.62 -7.64
N ILE A 111 5.72 9.00 -6.85
CA ILE A 111 4.50 9.64 -6.32
C ILE A 111 4.37 9.49 -4.78
N GLY A 112 4.95 8.44 -4.19
CA GLY A 112 4.97 8.23 -2.73
C GLY A 112 5.97 9.12 -1.97
N GLN A 113 7.06 9.55 -2.60
CA GLN A 113 8.09 10.39 -1.95
C GLN A 113 7.59 11.79 -1.57
N TYR A 114 6.75 12.42 -2.41
CA TYR A 114 6.32 13.81 -2.21
C TYR A 114 5.41 14.00 -0.98
N ASN A 115 4.61 13.00 -0.62
CA ASN A 115 3.64 13.12 0.47
C ASN A 115 4.22 12.67 1.82
N LEU A 116 5.10 11.65 1.85
CA LEU A 116 5.67 11.20 3.12
C LEU A 116 6.77 12.14 3.65
N LEU A 117 7.54 12.78 2.77
CA LEU A 117 8.49 13.84 3.16
C LEU A 117 7.78 15.08 3.71
N HIS A 118 6.57 15.37 3.23
CA HIS A 118 5.72 16.42 3.79
C HIS A 118 5.18 15.98 5.16
N TRP A 119 4.69 14.74 5.28
CA TRP A 119 4.18 14.16 6.53
C TRP A 119 5.24 13.99 7.63
N LEU A 120 6.51 13.70 7.29
CA LEU A 120 7.59 13.62 8.27
C LEU A 120 8.04 15.00 8.80
N LYS A 121 7.77 16.07 8.04
CA LYS A 121 8.18 17.45 8.37
C LYS A 121 7.08 18.28 9.03
N SER A 122 5.84 17.77 9.06
CA SER A 122 4.72 18.28 9.89
C SER A 122 4.59 17.47 11.17
#